data_AF-Q0S2B0-F1
#
_entry.id   AF-Q0S2B0-F1
#
_cell.length_a   1.000
_cell.length_b   1.000
_cell.length_c   1.000
_cell.angle_alpha   90.00
_cell.angle_beta   90.00
_cell.angle_gamma   90.00
#
_symmetry.space_group_name_H-M   'P 1'
#
loop_
_entity.id
_entity.type
_entity.pdbx_description
1 polymer ?
#
loop_
_entity_poly.entity_id
_entity_poly.type
_entity_poly.pdbx_seq_one_letter_code
_entity_poly.pdbx_strand_id
1 'polypeptide(L)'
;MTPDDDEWPQWRLLGFGNLSRSRDEGPPLALWVLGSRPVAELTDRAISIVGTRAASAYGEHVTAEISGDLAVDGWTIVSGAAFGVDGAAHRAALGVGGLTVAVLACGVDRAYPAGHARMLRQIAQNGAVISEYSLQVH
;
A
#
# COMPACT_ATOMS: atom_id res chain seq x y z
N MET A 1 -7.49 10.85 -7.52
CA MET A 1 -6.48 10.80 -8.59
C MET A 1 -7.04 9.99 -9.75
N THR A 2 -6.94 10.48 -10.97
CA THR A 2 -7.34 9.83 -12.23
C THR A 2 -6.13 9.70 -13.15
N PRO A 3 -6.23 8.97 -14.29
CA PRO A 3 -5.15 8.85 -15.25
C PRO A 3 -4.60 10.17 -15.84
N ASP A 4 -5.40 11.24 -15.76
CA ASP A 4 -5.03 12.58 -16.26
C ASP A 4 -4.26 13.42 -15.21
N ASP A 5 -4.14 12.94 -13.97
CA ASP A 5 -3.34 13.60 -12.92
C ASP A 5 -1.84 13.30 -13.08
N ASP A 6 -0.98 14.29 -12.83
CA ASP A 6 0.49 14.15 -12.90
C ASP A 6 1.05 13.12 -11.89
N GLU A 7 0.34 12.89 -10.78
CA GLU A 7 0.71 11.90 -9.76
C GLU A 7 0.32 10.47 -10.12
N TRP A 8 -0.42 10.25 -11.22
CA TRP A 8 -0.85 8.94 -11.65
C TRP A 8 0.37 8.05 -11.94
N PRO A 9 0.52 6.88 -11.29
CA PRO A 9 1.71 6.05 -11.44
C PRO A 9 1.65 5.26 -12.76
N GLN A 10 1.69 5.97 -13.89
CA GLN A 10 1.43 5.46 -15.24
C GLN A 10 2.22 4.17 -15.50
N TRP A 11 3.54 4.23 -15.31
CA TRP A 11 4.44 3.13 -15.61
C TRP A 11 4.17 1.88 -14.76
N ARG A 12 3.75 2.02 -13.50
CA ARG A 12 3.37 0.90 -12.63
C ARG A 12 2.07 0.24 -13.07
N LEU A 13 1.16 1.03 -13.65
CA LEU A 13 -0.16 0.56 -14.09
C LEU A 13 -0.19 0.10 -15.55
N LEU A 14 0.91 0.24 -16.30
CA LEU A 14 1.03 -0.33 -17.66
C LEU A 14 0.82 -1.84 -17.71
N GLY A 15 1.11 -2.55 -16.61
CA GLY A 15 0.88 -3.99 -16.47
C GLY A 15 -0.59 -4.41 -16.60
N PHE A 16 -1.53 -3.49 -16.53
CA PHE A 16 -2.95 -3.74 -16.79
C PHE A 16 -3.33 -3.58 -18.28
N GLY A 17 -2.44 -3.01 -19.12
CA GLY A 17 -2.74 -2.73 -20.53
C GLY A 17 -2.91 -3.97 -21.41
N ASN A 18 -2.45 -5.14 -20.94
CA ASN A 18 -2.58 -6.43 -21.62
C ASN A 18 -3.70 -7.31 -21.04
N LEU A 19 -4.38 -6.86 -19.98
CA LEU A 19 -5.49 -7.58 -19.39
C LEU A 19 -6.79 -7.27 -20.14
N SER A 20 -7.70 -8.25 -20.18
CA SER A 20 -9.01 -8.10 -20.79
C SER A 20 -9.73 -6.91 -20.13
N ARG A 21 -10.42 -6.06 -20.91
CA ARG A 21 -11.20 -4.94 -20.38
C ARG A 21 -12.53 -5.41 -19.77
N SER A 22 -12.53 -6.60 -19.16
CA SER A 22 -13.62 -7.01 -18.30
C SER A 22 -13.62 -6.12 -17.06
N ARG A 23 -14.78 -6.04 -16.39
CA ARG A 23 -15.00 -5.10 -15.28
C ARG A 23 -14.03 -5.28 -14.10
N ASP A 24 -13.39 -6.44 -14.02
CA ASP A 24 -12.51 -6.85 -12.91
C ASP A 24 -11.03 -6.96 -13.31
N GLU A 25 -10.68 -6.71 -14.58
CA GLU A 25 -9.34 -6.97 -15.13
C GLU A 25 -8.70 -5.74 -15.79
N GLY A 26 -9.38 -4.58 -15.80
CA GLY A 26 -8.85 -3.34 -16.35
C GLY A 26 -8.01 -2.51 -15.36
N PRO A 27 -7.28 -1.49 -15.83
CA PRO A 27 -6.65 -0.51 -14.94
C PRO A 27 -7.73 0.22 -14.11
N PRO A 28 -7.41 0.65 -12.88
CA PRO A 28 -8.35 1.43 -12.08
C PRO A 28 -8.75 2.71 -12.83
N LEU A 29 -10.04 3.06 -12.77
CA LEU A 29 -10.53 4.31 -13.37
C LEU A 29 -10.11 5.54 -12.57
N ALA A 30 -9.97 5.37 -11.26
CA ALA A 30 -9.51 6.38 -10.32
C ALA A 30 -8.91 5.69 -9.09
N LEU A 31 -8.06 6.42 -8.39
CA LEU A 31 -7.50 6.04 -7.10
C LEU A 31 -7.85 7.12 -6.08
N TRP A 32 -8.41 6.69 -4.95
CA TRP A 32 -8.55 7.49 -3.74
C TRP A 32 -7.26 7.37 -2.96
N VAL A 33 -6.72 8.50 -2.54
CA VAL A 33 -5.40 8.58 -1.89
C VAL A 33 -5.55 9.39 -0.61
N LEU A 34 -5.04 8.85 0.49
CA LEU A 34 -4.86 9.53 1.76
C LEU A 34 -3.37 9.50 2.11
N GLY A 35 -2.70 10.65 2.02
CA GLY A 35 -1.26 10.74 2.24
C GLY A 35 -0.77 12.17 2.08
N SER A 36 0.45 12.44 2.53
CA SER A 36 1.10 13.75 2.41
C SER A 36 2.11 13.83 1.26
N ARG A 37 2.46 12.70 0.65
CA ARG A 37 3.44 12.59 -0.44
C ARG A 37 2.79 12.22 -1.77
N PRO A 38 3.34 12.69 -2.90
CA PRO A 38 2.89 12.27 -4.23
C PRO A 38 3.03 10.77 -4.43
N VAL A 39 2.00 10.13 -4.99
CA VAL A 39 2.02 8.67 -5.25
C VAL A 39 3.11 8.28 -6.25
N ALA A 40 3.37 9.12 -7.25
CA ALA A 40 4.43 8.90 -8.22
C ALA A 40 5.82 8.79 -7.54
N GLU A 41 6.13 9.66 -6.57
CA GLU A 41 7.38 9.59 -5.79
C GLU A 41 7.45 8.31 -4.96
N LEU A 42 6.36 8.00 -4.24
CA LEU A 42 6.28 6.82 -3.40
C LEU A 42 6.47 5.51 -4.17
N THR A 43 6.08 5.49 -5.45
CA THR A 43 6.11 4.31 -6.30
C THR A 43 7.33 4.21 -7.23
N ASP A 44 8.19 5.24 -7.28
CA ASP A 44 9.40 5.25 -8.10
C ASP A 44 10.33 4.08 -7.73
N ARG A 45 10.66 3.98 -6.44
CA ARG A 45 11.47 2.89 -5.88
C ARG A 45 10.70 2.11 -4.81
N ALA A 46 9.76 1.31 -5.28
CA ALA A 46 8.85 0.55 -4.42
C ALA A 46 8.91 -0.96 -4.65
N ILE A 47 8.65 -1.71 -3.59
CA ILE A 47 8.57 -3.17 -3.60
C ILE A 47 7.33 -3.65 -2.85
N SER A 48 6.64 -4.64 -3.40
CA SER A 48 5.45 -5.23 -2.78
C SER A 48 5.84 -6.41 -1.88
N ILE A 49 5.37 -6.40 -0.64
CA ILE A 49 5.54 -7.49 0.32
C ILE A 49 4.16 -7.94 0.77
N VAL A 50 3.76 -9.14 0.36
CA VAL A 50 2.42 -9.70 0.60
C VAL A 50 2.53 -11.13 1.11
N GLY A 51 1.51 -11.60 1.84
CA GLY A 51 1.49 -12.99 2.28
C GLY A 51 0.25 -13.37 3.08
N THR A 52 0.39 -14.42 3.88
CA THR A 52 -0.73 -14.97 4.66
C THR A 52 -1.20 -14.01 5.75
N ARG A 53 -2.52 -13.98 5.97
CA ARG A 53 -3.16 -13.25 7.08
C ARG A 53 -2.92 -13.88 8.44
N ALA A 54 -2.58 -15.17 8.46
CA ALA A 54 -2.27 -15.96 9.64
C ALA A 54 -0.80 -16.40 9.57
N ALA A 55 0.11 -15.43 9.57
CA ALA A 55 1.54 -15.70 9.59
C ALA A 55 1.95 -16.31 10.94
N SER A 56 2.93 -17.21 10.91
CA SER A 56 3.59 -17.65 12.14
C SER A 56 4.47 -16.54 12.70
N ALA A 57 4.83 -16.62 13.99
CA ALA A 57 5.79 -15.68 14.58
C ALA A 57 7.11 -15.61 13.80
N TYR A 58 7.59 -16.75 13.29
CA TYR A 58 8.76 -16.80 12.42
C TYR A 58 8.53 -16.06 11.09
N GLY A 59 7.37 -16.28 10.45
CA GLY A 59 7.03 -15.60 9.20
C GLY A 59 6.92 -14.08 9.39
N GLU A 60 6.30 -13.63 10.47
CA GLU A 60 6.25 -12.20 10.82
C GLU A 60 7.64 -11.62 11.10
N HIS A 61 8.50 -12.36 11.79
CA HIS A 61 9.86 -11.94 12.08
C HIS A 61 10.69 -11.75 10.81
N VAL A 62 10.74 -12.77 9.95
CA VAL A 62 11.47 -12.70 8.67
C VAL A 62 10.91 -11.59 7.78
N THR A 63 9.58 -11.43 7.74
CA THR A 63 8.95 -10.33 7.01
C THR A 63 9.43 -8.99 7.54
N ALA A 64 9.49 -8.82 8.86
CA ALA A 64 9.92 -7.57 9.49
C ALA A 64 11.39 -7.26 9.21
N GLU A 65 12.29 -8.25 9.26
CA GLU A 65 13.71 -8.06 8.93
C GLU A 65 13.87 -7.60 7.47
N ILE A 66 13.33 -8.36 6.51
CA ILE A 66 13.45 -8.03 5.09
C ILE A 66 12.83 -6.66 4.77
N SER A 67 11.65 -6.38 5.32
CA SER A 67 10.96 -5.10 5.08
C SER A 67 11.71 -3.93 5.69
N GLY A 68 12.29 -4.12 6.88
CA GLY A 68 13.10 -3.11 7.57
C GLY A 68 14.37 -2.80 6.80
N ASP A 69 15.12 -3.82 6.37
CA ASP A 69 16.35 -3.67 5.61
C ASP A 69 16.11 -2.95 4.29
N LEU A 70 15.08 -3.37 3.54
CA LEU A 70 14.70 -2.72 2.29
C LEU A 70 14.30 -1.25 2.51
N ALA A 71 13.56 -0.96 3.58
CA ALA A 71 13.14 0.40 3.92
C ALA A 71 14.34 1.28 4.31
N VAL A 72 15.30 0.76 5.07
CA VAL A 72 16.58 1.44 5.38
C VAL A 72 17.35 1.75 4.10
N ASP A 73 17.37 0.80 3.16
CA ASP A 73 17.99 0.96 1.85
C ASP A 73 17.22 1.91 0.92
N GLY A 74 16.11 2.51 1.37
CA GLY A 74 15.33 3.52 0.66
C GLY A 74 14.28 2.95 -0.30
N TRP A 75 13.84 1.71 -0.10
CA TRP A 75 12.68 1.17 -0.81
C TRP A 75 11.38 1.53 -0.09
N THR A 76 10.38 2.00 -0.83
CA THR A 76 9.01 2.11 -0.31
C THR A 76 8.38 0.72 -0.24
N ILE A 77 7.90 0.34 0.94
CA ILE A 77 7.19 -0.93 1.12
C ILE A 77 5.72 -0.76 0.74
N VAL A 78 5.23 -1.56 -0.20
CA VAL A 78 3.82 -1.59 -0.62
C VAL A 78 3.17 -2.88 -0.12
N SER A 79 1.99 -2.79 0.49
CA SER A 79 1.25 -3.98 0.95
C SER A 79 -0.24 -3.69 1.14
N GLY A 80 -1.04 -4.72 1.43
CA GLY A 80 -2.51 -4.65 1.52
C GLY A 80 -3.06 -4.24 2.89
N ALA A 81 -2.19 -3.95 3.86
CA ALA A 81 -2.51 -3.67 5.25
C ALA A 81 -3.36 -4.73 5.99
N ALA A 82 -3.46 -5.96 5.46
CA ALA A 82 -4.11 -7.07 6.16
C ALA A 82 -3.34 -7.50 7.43
N PHE A 83 -3.90 -8.43 8.21
CA PHE A 83 -3.15 -9.08 9.30
C PHE A 83 -1.98 -9.92 8.77
N GLY A 84 -1.11 -10.38 9.68
CA GLY A 84 0.04 -11.22 9.33
C GLY A 84 1.11 -10.43 8.59
N VAL A 85 1.50 -10.94 7.41
CA VAL A 85 2.64 -10.42 6.62
C VAL A 85 2.52 -8.94 6.32
N ASP A 86 1.38 -8.48 5.79
CA ASP A 86 1.19 -7.07 5.43
C ASP A 86 1.39 -6.13 6.62
N GLY A 87 0.78 -6.48 7.77
CA GLY A 87 0.93 -5.72 9.00
C GLY A 87 2.38 -5.70 9.51
N ALA A 88 3.08 -6.84 9.43
CA ALA A 88 4.49 -6.91 9.83
C ALA A 88 5.38 -6.04 8.93
N ALA A 89 5.16 -6.07 7.62
CA ALA A 89 5.91 -5.29 6.64
C ALA A 89 5.76 -3.77 6.87
N HIS A 90 4.52 -3.30 7.02
CA HIS A 90 4.25 -1.89 7.32
C HIS A 90 4.85 -1.44 8.64
N ARG A 91 4.72 -2.25 9.70
CA ARG A 91 5.28 -1.91 11.03
C ARG A 91 6.80 -1.82 10.98
N ALA A 92 7.46 -2.73 10.27
CA ALA A 92 8.91 -2.70 10.12
C ALA A 92 9.38 -1.45 9.37
N ALA A 93 8.76 -1.13 8.23
CA ALA A 93 9.07 0.07 7.46
C ALA A 93 8.90 1.36 8.31
N LEU A 94 7.78 1.48 9.01
CA LEU A 94 7.53 2.61 9.92
C LEU A 94 8.53 2.65 11.08
N GLY A 95 8.91 1.49 11.63
CA GLY A 95 9.81 1.36 12.77
C GLY A 95 11.22 1.89 12.49
N VAL A 96 11.67 1.81 11.23
CA VAL A 96 12.95 2.37 10.78
C VAL A 96 12.83 3.78 10.18
N GLY A 97 11.62 4.37 10.21
CA GLY A 97 11.35 5.69 9.62
C GLY A 97 11.29 5.69 8.08
N GLY A 98 11.18 4.52 7.45
CA GLY A 98 11.05 4.37 6.01
C GLY A 98 9.65 4.69 5.47
N LEU A 99 9.52 4.64 4.14
CA LEU A 99 8.27 4.93 3.45
C LEU A 99 7.46 3.65 3.24
N THR A 100 6.14 3.77 3.33
CA THR A 100 5.25 2.65 3.03
C THR A 100 3.91 3.11 2.45
N VAL A 101 3.31 2.27 1.61
CA VAL A 101 2.02 2.50 0.96
C VAL A 101 1.09 1.32 1.23
N ALA A 102 -0.07 1.60 1.81
CA ALA A 102 -1.13 0.62 2.01
C ALA A 102 -2.14 0.67 0.87
N VAL A 103 -2.42 -0.47 0.23
CA VAL A 103 -3.45 -0.59 -0.81
C VAL A 103 -4.66 -1.33 -0.22
N LEU A 104 -5.77 -0.62 -0.03
CA LEU A 104 -6.96 -1.16 0.64
C LEU A 104 -7.97 -1.74 -0.34
N ALA A 105 -8.51 -2.90 0.00
CA ALA A 105 -9.66 -3.54 -0.66
C ALA A 105 -11.02 -2.95 -0.23
N CYS A 106 -11.00 -1.78 0.41
CA CYS A 106 -12.16 -0.98 0.79
C CYS A 106 -11.82 0.51 0.67
N GLY A 107 -12.82 1.39 0.81
CA GLY A 107 -12.59 2.84 0.79
C GLY A 107 -11.49 3.27 1.77
N VAL A 108 -10.71 4.27 1.36
CA VAL A 108 -9.55 4.79 2.14
C VAL A 108 -9.91 5.37 3.51
N ASP A 109 -11.18 5.74 3.69
CA ASP A 109 -11.77 6.25 4.93
C ASP A 109 -12.11 5.14 5.93
N ARG A 110 -12.08 3.88 5.50
CA ARG A 110 -12.38 2.73 6.35
C ARG A 110 -11.10 2.01 6.74
N ALA A 111 -10.76 2.08 8.03
CA ALA A 111 -9.70 1.25 8.59
C ALA A 111 -10.13 -0.22 8.57
N TYR A 112 -9.61 -0.99 7.62
CA TYR A 112 -9.79 -2.44 7.57
C TYR A 112 -8.45 -3.16 7.43
N PRO A 113 -8.12 -4.09 8.35
CA PRO A 113 -8.85 -4.41 9.57
C PRO A 113 -8.84 -3.26 10.59
N ALA A 114 -9.88 -3.16 11.43
CA ALA A 114 -10.02 -2.06 12.41
C ALA A 114 -8.84 -1.96 13.39
N GLY A 115 -8.21 -3.11 13.73
CA GLY A 115 -7.02 -3.16 14.57
C GLY A 115 -5.80 -2.43 14.00
N HIS A 116 -5.79 -2.13 12.70
CA HIS A 116 -4.70 -1.42 12.02
C HIS A 116 -4.96 0.08 11.86
N ALA A 117 -6.03 0.63 12.44
CA ALA A 117 -6.38 2.06 12.28
C ALA A 117 -5.25 3.03 12.67
N ARG A 118 -4.50 2.74 13.75
CA ARG A 118 -3.35 3.58 14.15
C ARG A 118 -2.22 3.50 13.12
N MET A 119 -1.92 2.29 12.64
CA MET A 119 -0.88 2.06 11.65
C MET A 119 -1.22 2.79 10.35
N LEU A 120 -2.45 2.65 9.84
CA LEU A 120 -2.91 3.36 8.63
C LEU A 120 -2.79 4.88 8.75
N ARG A 121 -3.11 5.46 9.92
CA ARG A 121 -2.87 6.89 10.17
C ARG A 121 -1.39 7.26 10.14
N GLN A 122 -0.50 6.43 10.68
CA GLN A 122 0.94 6.66 10.61
C GLN A 122 1.46 6.54 9.18
N ILE A 123 0.97 5.58 8.40
CA ILE A 123 1.26 5.45 6.97
C ILE A 123 0.89 6.73 6.24
N ALA A 124 -0.33 7.25 6.44
CA ALA A 124 -0.79 8.47 5.78
C ALA A 124 0.01 9.75 6.15
N GLN A 125 0.75 9.76 7.26
CA GLN A 125 1.52 10.94 7.67
C GLN A 125 2.72 11.21 6.76
N ASN A 126 3.40 10.15 6.28
CA ASN A 126 4.63 10.27 5.49
C ASN A 126 4.65 9.37 4.24
N GLY A 127 3.66 8.51 4.05
CA GLY A 127 3.44 7.67 2.89
C GLY A 127 2.03 7.88 2.32
N ALA A 128 1.37 6.79 1.91
CA ALA A 128 0.01 6.87 1.38
C ALA A 128 -0.84 5.63 1.71
N VAL A 129 -2.14 5.84 1.85
CA VAL A 129 -3.17 4.81 1.86
C VAL A 129 -4.00 5.01 0.58
N ILE A 130 -4.08 3.98 -0.26
CA ILE A 130 -4.66 4.06 -1.60
C ILE A 130 -5.78 3.03 -1.72
N SER A 131 -6.85 3.37 -2.45
CA SER A 131 -7.90 2.42 -2.85
C SER A 131 -8.47 2.74 -4.22
N GLU A 132 -9.01 1.72 -4.89
CA GLU A 132 -9.87 1.84 -6.07
C GLU A 132 -11.37 1.97 -5.72
N TYR A 133 -11.73 1.88 -4.44
CA TYR A 133 -13.11 2.00 -3.97
C TYR A 133 -13.39 3.41 -3.48
N SER A 134 -14.57 3.93 -3.83
CA SER A 134 -15.04 5.22 -3.35
C SER A 134 -15.15 5.27 -1.83
N LEU A 135 -15.14 6.49 -1.28
CA LEU A 135 -15.35 6.73 0.16
C LEU A 135 -16.62 6.01 0.63
N GLN A 136 -16.49 5.21 1.68
CA GLN A 136 -17.59 4.50 2.31
C GLN A 136 -18.05 5.30 3.53
N VAL A 137 -18.48 6.53 3.27
CA VAL A 137 -18.91 7.48 4.31
C VAL A 137 -20.06 6.86 5.11
N HIS A 138 -19.83 6.65 6.40
CA HIS A 138 -20.87 6.32 7.39
C HIS A 138 -21.37 7.59 8.07
#